data_AF-A0A833JBK9-F1
#
_entry.id   AF-A0A833JBK9-F1
#
_cell.length_a   1.000
_cell.length_b   1.000
_cell.length_c   1.000
_cell.angle_alpha   90.00
_cell.angle_beta   90.00
_cell.angle_gamma   90.00
#
_symmetry.space_group_name_H-M   'P 1'
#
loop_
_entity.id
_entity.type
_entity.pdbx_description
1 polymer ?
#
loop_
_entity_poly.entity_id
_entity_poly.type
_entity_poly.pdbx_seq_one_letter_code
_entity_poly.pdbx_strand_id
1 'polypeptide(L)'
;MELIVANNIVHKLNQMLLVISGNSENQLKLKSLKESSAHVEYFLTFTHDAREEMAQYLGISLKTLHRIYENPIKILDDYALVTKISEYFGVTYPDLIQSLFITSSQDLQLNVNTSEFLKEIILIDKELSIEARRELVRILVLIRKLKIPIENFSIVARKMIYKKCFFGENFNRVKTLIDNI
;
A
#
# COMPACT_ATOMS: atom_id res chain seq x y z
N MET A 1 -0.65 3.95 12.98
CA MET A 1 -0.50 2.77 12.10
C MET A 1 -0.81 3.12 10.65
N GLU A 2 -1.99 3.66 10.34
CA GLU A 2 -2.28 4.25 9.01
C GLU A 2 -1.19 5.25 8.56
N LEU A 3 -0.72 6.10 9.47
CA LEU A 3 0.40 7.00 9.22
C LEU A 3 1.71 6.28 8.85
N ILE A 4 2.03 5.12 9.46
CA ILE A 4 3.25 4.36 9.16
C ILE A 4 3.16 3.75 7.77
N VAL A 5 2.02 3.13 7.43
CA VAL A 5 1.78 2.57 6.10
C VAL A 5 1.79 3.67 5.05
N ALA A 6 1.17 4.82 5.32
CA ALA A 6 1.22 5.99 4.45
C ALA A 6 2.66 6.47 4.22
N ASN A 7 3.47 6.53 5.27
CA ASN A 7 4.88 6.91 5.18
C ASN A 7 5.69 5.88 4.39
N ASN A 8 5.44 4.58 4.57
CA ASN A 8 6.10 3.51 3.82
C ASN A 8 5.74 3.57 2.33
N ILE A 9 4.48 3.84 2.00
CA ILE A 9 4.02 4.06 0.61
C ILE A 9 4.76 5.26 0.02
N VAL A 10 4.74 6.40 0.70
CA VAL A 10 5.43 7.62 0.23
C VAL A 10 6.92 7.39 0.07
N HIS A 11 7.54 6.66 0.99
CA HIS A 11 8.96 6.32 0.90
C HIS A 11 9.25 5.50 -0.37
N LYS A 12 8.42 4.50 -0.69
CA LYS A 12 8.56 3.74 -1.94
C LYS A 12 8.36 4.60 -3.17
N LEU A 13 7.34 5.45 -3.20
CA LEU A 13 7.10 6.36 -4.33
C LEU A 13 8.26 7.37 -4.51
N ASN A 14 8.81 7.87 -3.42
CA ASN A 14 9.97 8.75 -3.44
C ASN A 14 11.25 8.06 -3.93
N GLN A 15 11.45 6.78 -3.60
CA GLN A 15 12.55 5.99 -4.17
C GLN A 15 12.42 5.91 -5.70
N MET A 16 11.21 5.72 -6.24
CA MET A 16 11.00 5.75 -7.69
C MET A 16 11.37 7.11 -8.28
N LEU A 17 10.88 8.22 -7.70
CA LEU A 17 11.19 9.57 -8.18
C LEU A 17 12.67 9.92 -8.09
N LEU A 18 13.37 9.46 -7.05
CA LEU A 18 14.81 9.67 -6.91
C LEU A 18 15.59 8.98 -8.02
N VAL A 19 15.23 7.73 -8.34
CA VAL A 19 15.87 6.98 -9.45
C VAL A 19 15.57 7.64 -10.80
N ILE A 20 14.31 8.00 -11.05
CA ILE A 20 13.90 8.70 -12.28
C ILE A 20 14.63 10.03 -12.42
N SER A 21 14.68 10.82 -11.35
CA SER A 21 15.34 12.14 -11.36
C SER A 21 16.86 12.03 -11.45
N GLY A 22 17.47 10.96 -10.91
CA GLY A 22 18.90 10.68 -11.04
C GLY A 22 19.32 10.38 -12.48
N ASN A 23 18.39 10.02 -13.36
CA ASN A 23 18.61 9.87 -14.80
C ASN A 23 18.39 11.18 -15.58
N SER A 24 18.00 12.28 -14.90
CA SER A 24 17.81 13.59 -15.50
C SER A 24 18.93 14.56 -15.08
N GLU A 25 19.55 15.25 -16.03
CA GLU A 25 20.69 16.18 -15.77
C GLU A 25 20.30 17.44 -14.96
N ASN A 26 19.05 17.58 -14.51
CA ASN A 26 18.53 18.82 -13.93
C ASN A 26 18.44 18.75 -12.40
N GLN A 27 19.49 19.25 -11.74
CA GLN A 27 19.47 19.56 -10.31
C GLN A 27 18.51 20.73 -10.00
N LEU A 28 17.40 20.38 -9.35
CA LEU A 28 16.53 21.11 -8.42
C LEU A 28 16.66 22.66 -8.34
N LYS A 29 15.63 23.38 -8.81
CA LYS A 29 15.27 24.72 -8.31
C LYS A 29 14.01 24.62 -7.45
N LEU A 30 14.18 24.77 -6.14
CA LEU A 30 13.08 24.86 -5.17
C LEU A 30 12.30 26.16 -5.38
N LYS A 31 11.00 26.04 -5.71
CA LYS A 31 10.01 27.09 -5.44
C LYS A 31 9.09 26.59 -4.34
N SER A 32 8.95 27.37 -3.28
CA SER A 32 7.99 27.11 -2.21
C SER A 32 6.57 27.31 -2.73
N LEU A 33 5.74 26.28 -2.62
CA LEU A 33 4.30 26.34 -2.84
C LEU A 33 3.60 26.13 -1.50
N LYS A 34 2.58 26.96 -1.25
CA LYS A 34 1.85 27.08 0.01
C LYS A 34 1.06 25.81 0.37
N GLU A 35 1.06 25.52 1.67
CA GLU A 35 0.09 24.72 2.43
C GLU A 35 -0.24 23.36 1.79
N SER A 36 0.69 22.41 1.86
CA SER A 36 0.41 21.02 1.53
C SER A 36 1.04 20.09 2.56
N SER A 37 0.51 18.87 2.72
CA SER A 37 1.11 17.87 3.62
C SER A 37 2.60 17.69 3.31
N ALA A 38 3.45 17.42 4.32
CA ALA A 38 4.90 17.28 4.13
C ALA A 38 5.29 16.28 3.01
N HIS A 39 4.43 15.29 2.74
CA HIS A 39 4.58 14.37 1.61
C HIS A 39 4.45 15.06 0.24
N VAL A 40 3.45 15.94 0.09
CA VAL A 40 3.22 16.71 -1.13
C VAL A 40 4.34 17.75 -1.31
N GLU A 41 4.77 18.42 -0.25
CA GLU A 41 5.88 19.38 -0.33
C GLU A 41 7.15 18.71 -0.87
N TYR A 42 7.51 17.53 -0.34
CA TYR A 42 8.66 16.77 -0.84
C TYR A 42 8.45 16.30 -2.29
N PHE A 43 7.27 15.79 -2.63
CA PHE A 43 6.92 15.42 -4.01
C PHE A 43 7.11 16.57 -5.00
N LEU A 44 6.71 17.78 -4.62
CA LEU A 44 6.83 18.98 -5.45
C LEU A 44 8.27 19.48 -5.61
N THR A 45 9.23 18.95 -4.84
CA THR A 45 10.66 19.26 -5.07
C THR A 45 11.18 18.64 -6.36
N PHE A 46 10.65 17.48 -6.78
CA PHE A 46 11.05 16.82 -8.01
C PHE A 46 10.61 17.61 -9.25
N THR A 47 11.39 17.51 -10.33
CA THR A 47 11.08 18.18 -11.60
C THR A 47 9.71 17.73 -12.13
N HIS A 48 9.08 18.58 -12.93
CA HIS A 48 7.80 18.22 -13.55
C HIS A 48 7.94 16.96 -14.41
N ASP A 49 8.99 16.92 -15.23
CA ASP A 49 9.29 15.82 -16.14
C ASP A 49 9.45 14.48 -15.39
N ALA A 50 10.20 14.45 -14.28
CA ALA A 50 10.36 13.23 -13.48
C ALA A 50 9.03 12.74 -12.88
N ARG A 51 8.16 13.67 -12.46
CA ARG A 51 6.84 13.33 -11.93
C ARG A 51 5.90 12.84 -13.02
N GLU A 52 5.97 13.40 -14.23
CA GLU A 52 5.21 12.93 -15.39
C GLU A 52 5.67 11.55 -15.85
N GLU A 53 6.98 11.33 -15.93
CA GLU A 53 7.56 10.04 -16.28
C GLU A 53 7.11 8.94 -15.31
N MET A 54 7.15 9.21 -14.00
CA MET A 54 6.63 8.29 -13.00
C MET A 54 5.13 8.02 -13.19
N ALA A 55 4.33 9.06 -13.41
CA ALA A 55 2.89 8.91 -13.62
C ALA A 55 2.60 8.06 -14.87
N GLN A 56 3.35 8.28 -15.95
CA GLN A 56 3.26 7.51 -17.19
C GLN A 56 3.64 6.04 -16.98
N TYR A 57 4.74 5.76 -16.29
CA TYR A 57 5.13 4.39 -15.94
C TYR A 57 4.01 3.67 -15.17
N LEU A 58 3.48 4.34 -14.15
CA LEU A 58 2.36 3.85 -13.35
C LEU A 58 1.04 3.79 -14.13
N GLY A 59 0.95 4.40 -15.32
CA GLY A 59 -0.25 4.43 -16.17
C GLY A 59 -1.38 5.24 -15.56
N ILE A 60 -1.05 6.28 -14.79
CA ILE A 60 -2.00 7.20 -14.15
C ILE A 60 -1.72 8.64 -14.58
N SER A 61 -2.68 9.54 -14.37
CA SER A 61 -2.43 10.96 -14.59
C SER A 61 -1.55 11.55 -13.49
N LEU A 62 -0.78 12.60 -13.81
CA LEU A 62 0.00 13.35 -12.81
C LEU A 62 -0.90 13.89 -11.67
N LYS A 63 -2.14 14.27 -11.99
CA LYS A 63 -3.15 14.68 -11.00
C LYS A 63 -3.52 13.54 -10.05
N THR A 64 -3.63 12.31 -10.54
CA THR A 64 -3.87 11.12 -9.72
C THR A 64 -2.67 10.85 -8.82
N LEU A 65 -1.45 10.96 -9.35
CA LEU A 65 -0.22 10.82 -8.56
C LEU A 65 -0.16 11.85 -7.43
N HIS A 66 -0.46 13.12 -7.70
CA HIS A 66 -0.54 14.17 -6.67
C HIS A 66 -1.56 13.83 -5.56
N ARG A 67 -2.75 13.36 -5.93
CA ARG A 67 -3.79 12.92 -4.97
C ARG A 67 -3.36 11.73 -4.13
N ILE A 68 -2.50 10.85 -4.67
CA ILE A 68 -1.91 9.77 -3.88
C ILE A 68 -0.98 10.35 -2.83
N TYR A 69 -0.16 11.36 -3.13
CA TYR A 69 0.66 12.02 -2.10
C TYR A 69 -0.15 12.75 -1.03
N GLU A 70 -1.34 13.27 -1.38
CA GLU A 70 -2.30 13.82 -0.40
C GLU A 70 -2.91 12.74 0.51
N ASN A 71 -3.16 11.53 -0.02
CA ASN A 71 -3.68 10.39 0.75
C ASN A 71 -3.06 9.07 0.26
N PRO A 72 -1.87 8.71 0.77
CA PRO A 72 -1.08 7.59 0.22
C PRO A 72 -1.77 6.24 0.35
N ILE A 73 -2.57 6.06 1.40
CA ILE A 73 -3.28 4.80 1.68
C ILE A 73 -4.23 4.43 0.54
N LYS A 74 -4.79 5.41 -0.19
CA LYS A 74 -5.70 5.14 -1.30
C LYS A 74 -5.07 4.33 -2.43
N ILE A 75 -3.74 4.32 -2.55
CA ILE A 75 -3.05 3.51 -3.56
C ILE A 75 -3.37 2.02 -3.43
N LEU A 76 -3.62 1.58 -2.19
CA LEU A 76 -3.88 0.20 -1.83
C LEU A 76 -5.20 -0.34 -2.39
N ASP A 77 -6.14 0.53 -2.77
CA ASP A 77 -7.38 0.14 -3.43
C ASP A 77 -7.18 -0.24 -4.91
N ASP A 78 -6.05 0.14 -5.51
CA ASP A 78 -5.75 -0.10 -6.92
C ASP A 78 -4.68 -1.20 -7.09
N TYR A 79 -5.15 -2.43 -7.24
CA TYR A 79 -4.28 -3.60 -7.45
C TYR A 79 -3.34 -3.44 -8.65
N ALA A 80 -3.81 -2.86 -9.76
CA ALA A 80 -2.99 -2.71 -10.96
C ALA A 80 -1.83 -1.73 -10.70
N LEU A 81 -2.12 -0.64 -9.99
CA LEU A 81 -1.12 0.35 -9.60
C LEU A 81 -0.08 -0.23 -8.64
N VAL A 82 -0.52 -0.97 -7.61
CA VAL A 82 0.40 -1.61 -6.65
C VAL A 82 1.25 -2.68 -7.35
N THR A 83 0.69 -3.42 -8.31
CA THR A 83 1.43 -4.42 -9.10
C THR A 83 2.53 -3.76 -9.92
N LYS A 84 2.25 -2.64 -10.59
CA LYS A 84 3.28 -1.87 -11.31
C LYS A 84 4.40 -1.36 -10.41
N ILE A 85 4.06 -0.98 -9.17
CA ILE A 85 5.07 -0.58 -8.18
C ILE A 85 5.91 -1.80 -7.78
N SER A 86 5.31 -2.97 -7.55
CA SER A 86 6.08 -4.17 -7.22
C SER A 86 7.00 -4.60 -8.35
N GLU A 87 6.51 -4.53 -9.59
CA GLU A 87 7.30 -4.79 -10.81
C GLU A 87 8.49 -3.83 -10.93
N TYR A 88 8.30 -2.53 -10.64
CA TYR A 88 9.39 -1.55 -10.65
C TYR A 88 10.52 -1.93 -9.69
N PHE A 89 10.17 -2.45 -8.51
CA PHE A 89 11.13 -2.87 -7.50
C PHE A 89 11.62 -4.32 -7.68
N GLY A 90 11.15 -5.05 -8.70
CA GLY A 90 11.52 -6.45 -8.94
C GLY A 90 11.07 -7.40 -7.82
N VAL A 91 10.00 -7.05 -7.10
CA VAL A 91 9.42 -7.86 -6.02
C VAL A 91 8.02 -8.33 -6.39
N THR A 92 7.52 -9.37 -5.70
CA THR A 92 6.13 -9.79 -5.91
C THR A 92 5.15 -8.84 -5.20
N TYR A 93 3.90 -8.83 -5.65
CA TYR A 93 2.83 -8.06 -4.99
C TYR A 93 2.72 -8.38 -3.49
N PRO A 94 2.68 -9.66 -3.05
CA PRO A 94 2.69 -10.00 -1.63
C PRO A 94 3.89 -9.44 -0.85
N ASP A 95 5.09 -9.49 -1.42
CA ASP A 95 6.30 -8.97 -0.78
C ASP A 95 6.25 -7.45 -0.61
N LEU A 96 5.75 -6.75 -1.64
CA LEU A 96 5.54 -5.30 -1.55
C LEU A 96 4.52 -4.98 -0.46
N ILE A 97 3.36 -5.63 -0.44
CA ILE A 97 2.33 -5.43 0.59
C ILE A 97 2.90 -5.70 1.98
N GLN A 98 3.64 -6.80 2.18
CA GLN A 98 4.29 -7.06 3.45
C GLN A 98 5.20 -5.90 3.84
N SER A 99 6.07 -5.43 2.94
CA SER A 99 7.01 -4.34 3.21
C SER A 99 6.32 -3.03 3.62
N LEU A 100 5.14 -2.74 3.06
CA LEU A 100 4.37 -1.54 3.39
C LEU A 100 3.75 -1.61 4.79
N PHE A 101 3.44 -2.81 5.28
CA PHE A 101 2.77 -3.06 6.56
C PHE A 101 3.73 -3.44 7.70
N ILE A 102 5.04 -3.52 7.46
CA ILE A 102 6.04 -3.68 8.53
C ILE A 102 6.07 -2.40 9.38
N THR A 103 5.76 -2.53 10.67
CA THR A 103 5.64 -1.39 11.59
C THR A 103 6.77 -1.30 12.61
N SER A 104 7.65 -2.30 12.71
CA SER A 104 8.76 -2.30 13.67
C SER A 104 9.98 -3.07 13.18
N SER A 105 11.16 -2.73 13.72
CA SER A 105 12.43 -3.44 13.49
C SER A 105 12.45 -4.85 14.11
N GLN A 106 11.55 -5.16 15.05
CA GLN A 106 11.39 -6.51 15.60
C GLN A 106 10.68 -7.44 14.62
N ASP A 107 9.73 -6.94 13.82
CA ASP A 107 9.11 -7.69 12.72
C ASP A 107 10.13 -8.05 11.62
N LEU A 108 11.18 -7.23 11.46
CA LEU A 108 12.31 -7.48 10.55
C LEU A 108 13.23 -8.63 11.01
N GLN A 109 13.28 -8.95 12.31
CA GLN A 109 14.08 -10.08 12.82
C GLN A 109 13.33 -11.42 12.76
N LEU A 110 11.99 -11.39 12.73
CA LEU A 110 11.16 -12.57 12.44
C LEU A 110 11.18 -12.98 10.94
N ASN A 111 11.72 -12.14 10.05
CA ASN A 111 11.74 -12.33 8.60
C ASN A 111 12.72 -13.39 8.05
N VAL A 112 13.50 -14.08 8.89
CA VAL A 112 14.40 -15.13 8.39
C VAL A 112 13.61 -16.37 7.92
N ASN A 113 12.39 -16.55 8.43
CA ASN A 113 11.41 -17.50 7.92
C ASN A 113 10.19 -16.71 7.44
N THR A 114 9.83 -16.83 6.16
CA THR A 114 8.59 -16.34 5.53
C THR A 114 7.50 -16.04 6.57
N SER A 115 7.33 -14.75 6.89
CA SER A 115 6.36 -14.25 7.88
C SER A 115 5.02 -14.96 7.70
N GLU A 116 4.40 -15.46 8.78
CA GLU A 116 3.07 -16.07 8.71
C GLU A 116 2.06 -15.17 7.98
N PHE A 117 2.20 -13.86 8.14
CA PHE A 117 1.45 -12.86 7.39
C PHE A 117 1.68 -12.92 5.87
N LEU A 118 2.92 -13.10 5.41
CA LEU A 118 3.25 -13.27 4.00
C LEU A 118 2.69 -14.58 3.45
N LYS A 119 2.82 -15.69 4.21
CA LYS A 119 2.23 -16.98 3.84
C LYS A 119 0.73 -16.85 3.64
N GLU A 120 0.06 -16.13 4.53
CA GLU A 120 -1.36 -15.87 4.44
C GLU A 120 -1.74 -15.00 3.24
N ILE A 121 -1.01 -13.92 2.95
CA ILE A 121 -1.25 -13.10 1.76
C ILE A 121 -1.09 -13.94 0.49
N ILE A 122 -0.04 -14.75 0.39
CA ILE A 122 0.22 -15.64 -0.75
C ILE A 122 -0.90 -16.66 -0.92
N LEU A 123 -1.35 -17.26 0.18
CA LEU A 123 -2.38 -18.30 0.16
C LEU A 123 -3.72 -17.72 -0.30
N ILE A 124 -4.05 -16.51 0.17
CA ILE A 124 -5.25 -15.81 -0.26
C ILE A 124 -5.11 -15.32 -1.73
N ASP A 125 -3.96 -14.80 -2.15
CA ASP A 125 -3.74 -14.33 -3.53
C ASP A 125 -3.91 -15.45 -4.58
N LYS A 126 -3.52 -16.69 -4.22
CA LYS A 126 -3.67 -17.89 -5.08
C LYS A 126 -5.11 -18.38 -5.22
N GLU A 127 -5.96 -18.14 -4.23
CA GLU A 127 -7.34 -18.69 -4.20
C GLU A 127 -8.41 -17.70 -4.71
N LEU A 128 -8.06 -16.42 -4.89
CA LEU A 128 -9.02 -15.36 -5.18
C LEU A 128 -9.07 -14.91 -6.64
N SER A 129 -10.26 -14.49 -7.07
CA SER A 129 -10.43 -13.75 -8.34
C SER A 129 -9.77 -12.37 -8.28
N ILE A 130 -9.56 -11.76 -9.45
CA ILE A 130 -8.94 -10.42 -9.59
C ILE A 130 -9.72 -9.36 -8.77
N GLU A 131 -11.05 -9.45 -8.72
CA GLU A 131 -11.91 -8.57 -7.92
C GLU A 131 -11.67 -8.75 -6.42
N ALA A 132 -11.55 -9.99 -5.95
CA ALA A 132 -11.34 -10.29 -4.55
C ALA A 132 -9.91 -9.92 -4.06
N ARG A 133 -8.93 -9.83 -4.97
CA ARG A 133 -7.59 -9.28 -4.66
C ARG A 133 -7.62 -7.79 -4.30
N ARG A 134 -8.52 -7.01 -4.92
CA ARG A 134 -8.73 -5.59 -4.52
C ARG A 134 -9.37 -5.49 -3.13
N GLU A 135 -10.23 -6.45 -2.80
CA GLU A 135 -10.90 -6.50 -1.50
C GLU A 135 -9.96 -6.96 -0.37
N LEU A 136 -8.97 -7.82 -0.69
CA LEU A 136 -7.95 -8.28 0.25
C LEU A 136 -7.23 -7.13 0.96
N VAL A 137 -6.95 -6.03 0.25
CA VAL A 137 -6.21 -4.90 0.84
C VAL A 137 -7.06 -4.09 1.81
N ARG A 138 -8.34 -3.89 1.49
CA ARG A 138 -9.29 -3.27 2.43
C ARG A 138 -9.47 -4.11 3.68
N ILE A 139 -9.47 -5.43 3.52
CA ILE A 139 -9.55 -6.40 4.60
C ILE A 139 -8.28 -6.38 5.44
N LEU A 140 -7.10 -6.30 4.83
CA LEU A 140 -5.81 -6.15 5.52
C LEU A 140 -5.81 -4.91 6.44
N VAL A 141 -6.31 -3.78 5.94
CA VAL A 141 -6.46 -2.53 6.72
C VAL A 141 -7.49 -2.69 7.85
N LEU A 142 -8.67 -3.25 7.57
CA LEU A 142 -9.74 -3.46 8.55
C LEU A 142 -9.35 -4.42 9.68
N ILE A 143 -8.72 -5.54 9.32
CA ILE A 143 -8.31 -6.59 10.26
C ILE A 143 -7.21 -6.08 11.21
N ARG A 144 -6.22 -5.33 10.70
CA ARG A 144 -5.19 -4.72 11.55
C ARG A 144 -5.76 -3.59 12.42
N LYS A 145 -6.71 -2.80 11.90
CA LYS A 145 -7.46 -1.80 12.69
C LYS A 145 -8.22 -2.45 13.85
N LEU A 146 -8.70 -3.68 13.65
CA LEU A 146 -9.40 -4.50 14.64
C LEU A 146 -8.46 -5.31 15.56
N LYS A 147 -7.13 -5.22 15.39
CA LYS A 147 -6.12 -5.97 16.16
C LYS A 147 -6.35 -7.48 16.18
N ILE A 148 -6.82 -8.05 15.07
CA ILE A 148 -7.01 -9.51 15.01
C ILE A 148 -5.63 -10.19 15.00
N PRO A 149 -5.44 -11.25 15.80
CA PRO A 149 -4.23 -12.09 15.74
C PRO A 149 -3.97 -12.60 14.31
N ILE A 150 -2.69 -12.69 13.92
CA ILE A 150 -2.27 -13.13 12.59
C ILE A 150 -2.76 -14.56 12.29
N GLU A 151 -2.82 -15.42 13.29
CA GLU A 151 -3.33 -16.80 13.20
C GLU A 151 -4.78 -16.88 12.70
N ASN A 152 -5.59 -15.86 13.00
CA ASN A 152 -7.00 -15.80 12.61
C ASN A 152 -7.21 -15.02 11.30
N PHE A 153 -6.12 -14.51 10.69
CA PHE A 153 -6.17 -13.65 9.52
C PHE A 153 -6.78 -14.35 8.30
N SER A 154 -6.35 -15.58 7.98
CA SER A 154 -6.88 -16.35 6.84
C SER A 154 -8.40 -16.52 6.92
N ILE A 155 -8.85 -16.97 8.08
CA ILE A 155 -10.24 -17.35 8.31
C ILE A 155 -11.13 -16.11 8.28
N VAL A 156 -10.71 -15.03 8.95
CA VAL A 156 -11.47 -13.78 8.95
C VAL A 156 -11.48 -13.15 7.57
N ALA A 157 -10.33 -13.10 6.88
CA ALA A 157 -10.25 -12.51 5.55
C ALA A 157 -11.15 -13.26 4.56
N ARG A 158 -11.06 -14.59 4.51
CA ARG A 158 -11.94 -15.42 3.66
C ARG A 158 -13.41 -15.25 4.01
N LYS A 159 -13.77 -15.22 5.30
CA LYS A 159 -15.16 -14.99 5.74
C LYS A 159 -15.65 -13.61 5.31
N MET A 160 -14.82 -12.57 5.42
CA MET A 160 -15.16 -11.23 4.97
C MET A 160 -15.36 -11.22 3.45
N ILE A 161 -14.46 -11.86 2.68
CA ILE A 161 -14.53 -11.97 1.21
C ILE A 161 -15.81 -12.64 0.77
N TYR A 162 -16.05 -13.84 1.30
CA TYR A 162 -17.23 -14.62 0.98
C TYR A 162 -18.53 -13.89 1.35
N LYS A 163 -18.56 -13.20 2.50
CA LYS A 163 -19.76 -12.48 2.99
C LYS A 163 -19.89 -11.06 2.45
N LYS A 164 -18.99 -10.59 1.57
CA LYS A 164 -18.96 -9.23 1.03
C LYS A 164 -18.98 -8.12 2.09
N CYS A 165 -18.33 -8.33 3.23
CA CYS A 165 -18.44 -7.49 4.43
C CYS A 165 -17.28 -6.48 4.57
N PHE A 166 -17.08 -5.59 3.59
CA PHE A 166 -15.92 -4.66 3.56
C PHE A 166 -16.27 -3.18 3.61
N PHE A 167 -17.55 -2.85 3.43
CA PHE A 167 -18.01 -1.46 3.40
C PHE A 167 -18.20 -0.94 4.83
N GLY A 168 -17.82 0.33 5.03
CA GLY A 168 -17.63 1.00 6.33
C GLY A 168 -18.80 1.02 7.32
N GLU A 169 -19.93 0.39 7.01
CA GLU A 169 -21.08 0.23 7.91
C GLU A 169 -21.11 -1.13 8.61
N ASN A 170 -20.29 -2.09 8.19
CA ASN A 170 -20.30 -3.45 8.74
C ASN A 170 -19.34 -3.67 9.91
N PHE A 171 -18.79 -2.63 10.55
CA PHE A 171 -17.85 -2.79 11.68
C PHE A 171 -18.41 -3.71 12.77
N ASN A 172 -19.69 -3.56 13.13
CA ASN A 172 -20.36 -4.45 14.08
C ASN A 172 -20.47 -5.88 13.57
N ARG A 173 -20.80 -6.08 12.28
CA ARG A 173 -20.85 -7.41 11.64
C ARG A 173 -19.50 -8.10 11.60
N VAL A 174 -18.44 -7.34 11.30
CA VAL A 174 -17.06 -7.82 11.30
C VAL A 174 -16.61 -8.13 12.72
N LYS A 175 -16.92 -7.27 13.70
CA LYS A 175 -16.67 -7.52 15.12
C LYS A 175 -17.39 -8.77 15.63
N THR A 176 -18.68 -8.93 15.34
CA THR A 176 -19.45 -10.14 15.68
C THR A 176 -18.90 -11.38 14.97
N LEU A 177 -18.33 -11.26 13.77
CA LEU A 177 -17.65 -12.36 13.08
C LEU A 177 -16.35 -12.77 13.76
N ILE A 178 -15.64 -11.82 14.39
CA ILE A 178 -14.38 -12.03 15.08
C ILE A 178 -14.62 -12.57 16.49
N ASP A 179 -15.58 -12.00 17.22
CA ASP A 179 -15.94 -12.40 18.59
C ASP A 179 -16.54 -13.83 18.65
N ASN A 180 -16.98 -14.39 17.51
CA ASN A 180 -17.53 -15.75 17.37
C ASN A 180 -16.57 -16.72 16.65
N ILE A 181 -15.29 -16.38 16.53
CA ILE A 181 -14.22 -17.30 16.12
C ILE A 181 -13.50 -17.75 17.39
#